data_AF-W4LKW9-F1
#
_entry.id   AF-W4LKW9-F1
#
_cell.length_a   1.000
_cell.length_b   1.000
_cell.length_c   1.000
_cell.angle_alpha   90.00
_cell.angle_beta   90.00
_cell.angle_gamma   90.00
#
_symmetry.space_group_name_H-M   'P 1'
#
loop_
_entity.id
_entity.type
_entity.pdbx_description
1 polymer ?
#
loop_
_entity_poly.entity_id
_entity_poly.type
_entity_poly.pdbx_seq_one_letter_code
_entity_poly.pdbx_strand_id
1 'polypeptide(L)'
;MTRARVNDRVGFEDNQGGAIVGPHSNMPDTDLDGLDDAEEAQLGTDPEKPDSDTDGLSDGEEVNRHGTNPLLSDTDDDTFADGVELVSGADPGDLNSVPSLILYGASHRGSNSLSTFYAIDPTTGRAIRIGRFGFQSVSGMDTDVDGILYATGVQPDTRTSMLFTVDPTSGVGTAVGPTGLADLGMRAITDISFRPADNALYAYFGPGDTAGTLDVMTGRATAIGSSGVSCCGNGLAFDSDATLFHANDNALNVLDQSNGAATRTALLNFPSPAVYNPRINAMDFHPETGTLFTSLNDGNTRFPKNYLATLDINTGRVTLVGRTVDGLDALVWFPVQLAP
;
A
#
# COMPACT_ATOMS: atom_id res chain seq x y z
N MET A 1 37.50 -11.63 62.18
CA MET A 1 36.81 -12.93 62.32
C MET A 1 36.71 -13.58 60.95
N THR A 2 37.18 -14.80 60.93
CA THR A 2 37.42 -15.81 59.88
C THR A 2 36.35 -15.99 58.78
N ARG A 3 36.79 -16.15 57.52
CA ARG A 3 36.64 -17.36 56.64
C ARG A 3 36.75 -16.94 55.16
N ALA A 4 37.75 -17.41 54.42
CA ALA A 4 37.92 -18.73 53.79
C ALA A 4 37.04 -18.90 52.53
N ARG A 5 37.73 -19.07 51.38
CA ARG A 5 37.17 -19.41 50.06
C ARG A 5 36.63 -20.84 50.04
N VAL A 6 35.57 -21.08 49.29
CA VAL A 6 35.30 -22.35 48.59
C VAL A 6 34.63 -22.02 47.25
N ASN A 7 35.24 -22.49 46.15
CA ASN A 7 34.65 -22.58 44.82
C ASN A 7 33.54 -23.63 44.84
N ASP A 8 32.45 -23.44 44.08
CA ASP A 8 32.14 -24.37 42.99
C ASP A 8 31.09 -23.82 42.02
N ARG A 9 31.39 -24.05 40.74
CA ARG A 9 30.55 -23.84 39.57
C ARG A 9 29.41 -24.86 39.56
N VAL A 10 28.22 -24.42 39.20
CA VAL A 10 27.34 -25.14 38.26
C VAL A 10 26.52 -24.10 37.52
N GLY A 11 26.69 -24.04 36.20
CA GLY A 11 25.99 -23.11 35.34
C GLY A 11 24.62 -23.63 34.93
N PHE A 12 23.78 -22.69 34.50
CA PHE A 12 22.87 -22.87 33.37
C PHE A 12 22.89 -21.54 32.61
N GLU A 13 23.60 -21.54 31.48
CA GLU A 13 23.29 -20.64 30.38
C GLU A 13 22.08 -21.24 29.66
N ASP A 14 21.01 -20.48 29.53
CA ASP A 14 20.29 -20.44 28.27
C ASP A 14 20.13 -19.00 27.80
N ASN A 15 20.18 -18.90 26.49
CA ASN A 15 20.41 -17.74 25.67
C ASN A 15 19.18 -17.68 24.76
N GLN A 16 18.24 -16.80 25.07
CA GLN A 16 17.14 -16.40 24.18
C GLN A 16 17.01 -14.88 24.33
N GLY A 17 17.27 -14.17 23.23
CA GLY A 17 17.42 -12.72 23.16
C GLY A 17 16.22 -11.97 23.71
N GLY A 18 16.51 -10.99 24.56
CA GLY A 18 15.54 -10.30 25.39
C GLY A 18 14.60 -9.40 24.59
N ALA A 19 13.30 -9.69 24.73
CA ALA A 19 12.30 -8.65 24.78
C ALA A 19 12.56 -7.81 26.04
N ILE A 20 12.68 -6.51 25.87
CA ILE A 20 12.57 -5.52 26.95
C ILE A 20 11.10 -5.54 27.40
N VAL A 21 10.75 -6.55 28.20
CA VAL A 21 9.52 -6.58 28.97
C VAL A 21 9.54 -5.38 29.91
N GLY A 22 8.53 -4.51 29.79
CA GLY A 22 8.26 -3.47 30.78
C GLY A 22 8.00 -4.10 32.15
N PRO A 23 7.63 -3.32 33.19
CA PRO A 23 7.22 -3.90 34.46
C PRO A 23 5.85 -4.60 34.28
N HIS A 24 5.81 -5.74 33.59
CA HIS A 24 4.60 -6.53 33.50
C HIS A 24 4.26 -7.00 34.91
N SER A 25 3.10 -6.55 35.36
CA SER A 25 2.27 -7.27 36.31
C SER A 25 2.32 -8.77 35.96
N ASN A 26 2.25 -9.67 36.94
CA ASN A 26 2.05 -11.10 36.67
C ASN A 26 0.62 -11.39 36.18
N MET A 27 -0.05 -10.43 35.53
CA MET A 27 -1.43 -10.53 35.07
C MET A 27 -1.47 -11.01 33.61
N PRO A 28 -2.52 -11.75 33.21
CA PRO A 28 -2.67 -12.19 31.83
C PRO A 28 -2.86 -11.00 30.89
N ASP A 29 -2.30 -11.11 29.69
CA ASP A 29 -2.49 -10.24 28.54
C ASP A 29 -2.94 -11.20 27.43
N THR A 30 -4.24 -11.21 27.14
CA THR A 30 -4.89 -12.27 26.37
C THR A 30 -4.62 -12.15 24.87
N ASP A 31 -4.47 -10.93 24.36
CA ASP A 31 -4.33 -10.66 22.93
C ASP A 31 -2.93 -10.14 22.51
N LEU A 32 -2.06 -9.92 23.50
CA LEU A 32 -0.63 -9.61 23.38
C LEU A 32 -0.35 -8.23 22.79
N ASP A 33 -1.21 -7.26 23.06
CA ASP A 33 -1.09 -5.90 22.55
C ASP A 33 -0.23 -4.98 23.45
N GLY A 34 0.08 -5.41 24.67
CA GLY A 34 0.89 -4.69 25.64
C GLY A 34 0.13 -4.08 26.82
N LEU A 35 -1.18 -4.27 26.91
CA LEU A 35 -2.00 -4.05 28.11
C LEU A 35 -2.39 -5.39 28.73
N ASP A 36 -2.40 -5.48 30.07
CA ASP A 36 -2.96 -6.68 30.71
C ASP A 36 -4.49 -6.63 30.78
N ASP A 37 -5.15 -7.79 30.87
CA ASP A 37 -6.63 -7.91 30.87
C ASP A 37 -7.30 -6.99 31.93
N ALA A 38 -6.59 -6.66 33.02
CA ALA A 38 -7.10 -5.80 34.09
C ALA A 38 -6.92 -4.31 33.79
N GLU A 39 -5.87 -3.92 33.05
CA GLU A 39 -5.70 -2.58 32.46
C GLU A 39 -6.78 -2.34 31.40
N GLU A 40 -7.00 -3.30 30.51
CA GLU A 40 -8.04 -3.22 29.48
C GLU A 40 -9.44 -3.09 30.08
N ALA A 41 -9.76 -3.90 31.10
CA ALA A 41 -11.02 -3.78 31.82
C ALA A 41 -11.22 -2.41 32.52
N GLN A 42 -10.13 -1.70 32.85
CA GLN A 42 -10.21 -0.34 33.42
C GLN A 42 -10.41 0.73 32.34
N LEU A 43 -9.82 0.53 31.17
CA LEU A 43 -9.94 1.43 30.01
C LEU A 43 -11.26 1.23 29.27
N GLY A 44 -11.87 0.04 29.38
CA GLY A 44 -13.09 -0.32 28.68
C GLY A 44 -12.86 -0.95 27.30
N THR A 45 -11.61 -1.33 27.01
CA THR A 45 -11.21 -2.07 25.81
C THR A 45 -11.54 -3.56 25.94
N ASP A 46 -11.40 -4.32 24.86
CA ASP A 46 -11.75 -5.74 24.78
C ASP A 46 -10.50 -6.65 24.88
N PRO A 47 -10.30 -7.41 25.98
CA PRO A 47 -9.11 -8.24 26.19
C PRO A 47 -8.82 -9.33 25.15
N GLU A 48 -9.78 -9.62 24.28
CA GLU A 48 -9.58 -10.59 23.19
C GLU A 48 -9.25 -9.92 21.84
N LYS A 49 -9.13 -8.59 21.80
CA LYS A 49 -9.05 -7.80 20.57
C LYS A 49 -7.98 -6.69 20.72
N PRO A 50 -6.80 -6.86 20.07
CA PRO A 50 -5.67 -5.95 20.25
C PRO A 50 -5.91 -4.48 19.89
N ASP A 51 -7.00 -4.18 19.20
CA ASP A 51 -7.31 -2.88 18.58
C ASP A 51 -8.82 -2.75 18.70
N SER A 52 -9.30 -2.03 19.72
CA SER A 52 -10.69 -2.02 20.16
C SER A 52 -11.61 -1.19 19.29
N ASP A 53 -11.13 -0.14 18.63
CA ASP A 53 -11.90 0.74 17.75
C ASP A 53 -11.65 0.54 16.24
N THR A 54 -10.69 -0.31 15.88
CA THR A 54 -10.33 -0.75 14.51
C THR A 54 -9.67 0.30 13.63
N ASP A 55 -8.96 1.26 14.22
CA ASP A 55 -8.24 2.30 13.49
C ASP A 55 -6.85 1.85 12.97
N GLY A 56 -6.38 0.68 13.43
CA GLY A 56 -5.12 0.05 13.04
C GLY A 56 -3.94 0.31 13.97
N LEU A 57 -4.17 0.96 15.11
CA LEU A 57 -3.31 0.96 16.28
C LEU A 57 -3.82 -0.05 17.30
N SER A 58 -2.90 -0.62 18.08
CA SER A 58 -3.31 -1.50 19.17
C SER A 58 -3.63 -0.66 20.41
N ASP A 59 -4.53 -1.11 21.29
CA ASP A 59 -4.92 -0.36 22.49
C ASP A 59 -3.68 -0.03 23.35
N GLY A 60 -2.75 -0.99 23.44
CA GLY A 60 -1.45 -0.83 24.05
C GLY A 60 -0.49 0.10 23.31
N GLU A 61 -0.51 0.20 21.98
CA GLU A 61 0.25 1.22 21.24
C GLU A 61 -0.27 2.61 21.56
N GLU A 62 -1.58 2.80 21.54
CA GLU A 62 -2.26 4.05 21.80
C GLU A 62 -1.94 4.56 23.21
N VAL A 63 -2.22 3.75 24.23
CA VAL A 63 -2.04 4.14 25.64
C VAL A 63 -0.56 4.33 25.99
N ASN A 64 0.32 3.44 25.55
CA ASN A 64 1.71 3.45 26.02
C ASN A 64 2.64 4.35 25.19
N ARG A 65 2.28 4.71 23.95
CA ARG A 65 3.19 5.42 23.03
C ARG A 65 2.63 6.72 22.47
N HIS A 66 1.36 6.72 22.08
CA HIS A 66 0.78 7.82 21.31
C HIS A 66 -0.04 8.78 22.18
N GLY A 67 -0.60 8.28 23.29
CA GLY A 67 -1.46 9.07 24.17
C GLY A 67 -2.83 9.34 23.56
N THR A 68 -3.24 8.53 22.59
CA THR A 68 -4.58 8.52 21.97
C THR A 68 -5.57 7.70 22.80
N ASN A 69 -6.85 7.76 22.44
CA ASN A 69 -7.91 7.06 23.16
C ASN A 69 -8.30 5.75 22.44
N PRO A 70 -8.03 4.57 23.04
CA PRO A 70 -8.23 3.27 22.40
C PRO A 70 -9.68 2.83 22.15
N LEU A 71 -10.62 3.75 22.34
CA LEU A 71 -12.05 3.56 22.08
C LEU A 71 -12.57 4.53 21.02
N LEU A 72 -11.72 5.38 20.47
CA LEU A 72 -12.05 6.39 19.48
C LEU A 72 -11.05 6.28 18.33
N SER A 73 -11.55 5.86 17.17
CA SER A 73 -10.71 5.72 15.99
C SER A 73 -10.08 7.05 15.51
N ASP A 74 -10.61 8.17 15.98
CA ASP A 74 -10.21 9.56 15.71
C ASP A 74 -10.27 10.27 17.06
N THR A 75 -9.11 10.47 17.68
CA THR A 75 -8.99 10.95 19.07
C THR A 75 -9.27 12.45 19.18
N ASP A 76 -8.93 13.23 18.16
CA ASP A 76 -9.03 14.70 18.19
C ASP A 76 -10.20 15.26 17.37
N ASP A 77 -11.01 14.39 16.76
CA ASP A 77 -12.21 14.65 15.97
C ASP A 77 -11.92 15.49 14.69
N ASP A 78 -10.76 15.28 14.04
CA ASP A 78 -10.34 16.00 12.81
C ASP A 78 -10.71 15.31 11.49
N THR A 79 -11.37 14.15 11.56
CA THR A 79 -11.82 13.24 10.47
C THR A 79 -10.81 12.22 9.98
N PHE A 80 -9.56 12.26 10.42
CA PHE A 80 -8.58 11.22 10.15
C PHE A 80 -8.51 10.25 11.32
N ALA A 81 -8.28 8.98 10.99
CA ALA A 81 -8.10 7.98 12.04
C ALA A 81 -6.67 8.05 12.59
N ASP A 82 -6.47 7.83 13.89
CA ASP A 82 -5.17 8.04 14.54
C ASP A 82 -4.07 7.21 13.85
N GLY A 83 -4.37 5.96 13.49
CA GLY A 83 -3.49 5.11 12.71
C GLY A 83 -3.11 5.68 11.35
N VAL A 84 -4.05 6.30 10.63
CA VAL A 84 -3.81 6.95 9.32
C VAL A 84 -2.92 8.18 9.49
N GLU A 85 -3.15 8.96 10.53
CA GLU A 85 -2.34 10.14 10.82
C GLU A 85 -0.89 9.77 11.11
N LEU A 86 -0.66 8.78 11.97
CA LEU A 86 0.68 8.33 12.32
C LEU A 86 1.48 7.82 11.11
N VAL A 87 0.86 7.03 10.23
CA VAL A 87 1.55 6.56 9.01
C VAL A 87 1.77 7.66 7.98
N SER A 88 1.08 8.78 8.11
CA SER A 88 1.20 9.95 7.24
C SER A 88 2.05 11.08 7.86
N GLY A 89 2.52 10.90 9.10
CA GLY A 89 3.36 11.86 9.82
C GLY A 89 2.60 13.00 10.50
N ALA A 90 1.29 12.85 10.68
CA ALA A 90 0.42 13.73 11.45
C ALA A 90 0.45 13.39 12.96
N ASP A 91 -0.16 14.25 13.80
CA ASP A 91 -0.19 14.09 15.26
C ASP A 91 -1.65 13.88 15.69
N PRO A 92 -2.04 12.64 16.07
CA PRO A 92 -3.44 12.28 16.31
C PRO A 92 -4.07 12.88 17.57
N GLY A 93 -3.31 13.69 18.32
CA GLY A 93 -3.80 14.44 19.47
C GLY A 93 -3.95 15.94 19.21
N ASP A 94 -3.69 16.42 17.99
CA ASP A 94 -3.78 17.83 17.62
C ASP A 94 -4.61 18.02 16.35
N LEU A 95 -5.85 18.49 16.55
CA LEU A 95 -6.85 18.85 15.53
C LEU A 95 -6.33 19.74 14.37
N ASN A 96 -5.16 20.37 14.53
CA ASN A 96 -4.54 21.20 13.48
C ASN A 96 -3.41 20.48 12.72
N SER A 97 -3.11 19.24 13.08
CA SER A 97 -1.99 18.43 12.58
C SER A 97 -2.48 17.34 11.62
N VAL A 98 -3.31 17.73 10.67
CA VAL A 98 -3.86 16.87 9.60
C VAL A 98 -2.79 16.41 8.58
N PRO A 99 -2.95 15.21 7.98
CA PRO A 99 -2.13 14.77 6.85
C PRO A 99 -2.24 15.72 5.66
N SER A 100 -1.11 16.02 5.01
CA SER A 100 -1.08 16.80 3.76
C SER A 100 -0.88 15.92 2.51
N LEU A 101 -0.34 14.72 2.71
CA LEU A 101 -0.03 13.76 1.65
C LEU A 101 -0.05 12.35 2.26
N ILE A 102 -0.81 11.44 1.63
CA ILE A 102 -0.96 10.06 2.10
C ILE A 102 -0.56 9.10 0.98
N LEU A 103 0.24 8.09 1.30
CA LEU A 103 0.48 6.97 0.37
C LEU A 103 -0.60 5.91 0.60
N TYR A 104 -1.48 5.74 -0.37
CA TYR A 104 -2.48 4.69 -0.35
C TYR A 104 -2.06 3.46 -1.14
N GLY A 105 -2.64 2.32 -0.78
CA GLY A 105 -2.46 1.07 -1.51
C GLY A 105 -3.69 0.19 -1.53
N ALA A 106 -3.79 -0.66 -2.56
CA ALA A 106 -4.83 -1.67 -2.68
C ALA A 106 -4.22 -3.07 -2.61
N SER A 107 -4.81 -3.96 -1.82
CA SER A 107 -4.46 -5.37 -1.84
C SER A 107 -5.64 -6.26 -2.22
N HIS A 108 -5.35 -7.36 -2.91
CA HIS A 108 -6.31 -8.44 -3.09
C HIS A 108 -5.65 -9.81 -2.87
N ARG A 109 -6.40 -10.73 -2.26
CA ARG A 109 -5.99 -12.12 -2.08
C ARG A 109 -6.96 -13.05 -2.79
N GLY A 110 -6.59 -13.44 -4.00
CA GLY A 110 -7.37 -14.34 -4.84
C GLY A 110 -8.49 -13.61 -5.59
N SER A 111 -8.90 -14.20 -6.71
CA SER A 111 -9.76 -13.55 -7.70
C SER A 111 -11.21 -13.31 -7.31
N ASN A 112 -11.66 -13.78 -6.14
CA ASN A 112 -13.06 -13.67 -5.69
C ASN A 112 -13.21 -12.88 -4.38
N SER A 113 -12.10 -12.37 -3.82
CA SER A 113 -12.12 -11.59 -2.59
C SER A 113 -12.24 -10.11 -2.92
N LEU A 114 -13.07 -9.37 -2.18
CA LEU A 114 -13.06 -7.91 -2.25
C LEU A 114 -11.67 -7.39 -1.91
N SER A 115 -11.21 -6.42 -2.68
CA SER A 115 -9.95 -5.74 -2.44
C SER A 115 -10.08 -4.83 -1.23
N THR A 116 -8.97 -4.64 -0.52
CA THR A 116 -8.89 -3.83 0.70
C THR A 116 -8.04 -2.60 0.43
N PHE A 117 -8.47 -1.45 0.95
CA PHE A 117 -7.80 -0.17 0.85
C PHE A 117 -7.01 0.13 2.13
N TYR A 118 -5.80 0.69 1.97
CA TYR A 118 -4.87 0.95 3.07
C TYR A 118 -4.20 2.32 2.93
N ALA A 119 -3.93 2.98 4.05
CA ALA A 119 -2.85 3.95 4.17
C ALA A 119 -1.54 3.21 4.48
N ILE A 120 -0.42 3.68 3.94
CA ILE A 120 0.88 3.02 4.06
C ILE A 120 1.93 4.03 4.50
N ASP A 121 2.67 3.69 5.55
CA ASP A 121 3.82 4.44 6.02
C ASP A 121 4.95 4.36 4.97
N PRO A 122 5.35 5.48 4.34
CA PRO A 122 6.35 5.49 3.29
C PRO A 122 7.78 5.24 3.81
N THR A 123 7.99 5.22 5.12
CA THR A 123 9.29 5.02 5.77
C THR A 123 9.48 3.59 6.29
N THR A 124 8.40 2.92 6.68
CA THR A 124 8.45 1.55 7.24
C THR A 124 7.73 0.50 6.39
N GLY A 125 6.79 0.91 5.53
CA GLY A 125 5.89 0.02 4.81
C GLY A 125 4.74 -0.54 5.66
N ARG A 126 4.58 -0.13 6.93
CA ARG A 126 3.41 -0.43 7.78
C ARG A 126 2.16 0.02 7.04
N ALA A 127 1.12 -0.80 7.02
CA ALA A 127 -0.13 -0.48 6.35
C ALA A 127 -1.29 -0.54 7.34
N ILE A 128 -2.11 0.50 7.35
CA ILE A 128 -3.32 0.65 8.15
C ILE A 128 -4.52 0.44 7.24
N ARG A 129 -5.44 -0.44 7.63
CA ARG A 129 -6.61 -0.75 6.82
C ARG A 129 -7.63 0.36 6.99
N ILE A 130 -8.05 0.95 5.87
CA ILE A 130 -9.13 1.95 5.85
C ILE A 130 -10.47 1.26 5.61
N GLY A 131 -10.55 0.43 4.57
CA GLY A 131 -11.86 -0.06 4.12
C GLY A 131 -11.81 -1.08 3.01
N ARG A 132 -12.99 -1.35 2.42
CA ARG A 132 -13.14 -2.23 1.26
C ARG A 132 -13.74 -1.44 0.12
N PHE A 133 -13.15 -1.59 -1.06
CA PHE A 133 -13.61 -0.90 -2.27
C PHE A 133 -15.02 -1.28 -2.72
N GLY A 134 -15.49 -2.49 -2.39
CA GLY A 134 -16.66 -3.09 -3.04
C GLY A 134 -16.34 -3.71 -4.42
N PHE A 135 -15.08 -3.63 -4.86
CA PHE A 135 -14.57 -4.22 -6.09
C PHE A 135 -13.52 -5.31 -5.78
N GLN A 136 -13.44 -6.31 -6.65
CA GLN A 136 -12.41 -7.36 -6.62
C GLN A 136 -11.22 -6.94 -7.50
N SER A 137 -10.06 -7.54 -7.27
CA SER A 137 -8.87 -7.40 -8.12
C SER A 137 -8.56 -5.94 -8.51
N VAL A 138 -8.52 -5.05 -7.51
CA VAL A 138 -8.09 -3.68 -7.71
C VAL A 138 -6.60 -3.68 -8.01
N SER A 139 -6.22 -3.16 -9.17
CA SER A 139 -4.88 -3.31 -9.75
C SER A 139 -4.22 -2.00 -10.18
N GLY A 140 -4.95 -0.91 -10.29
CA GLY A 140 -4.36 0.40 -10.54
C GLY A 140 -5.14 1.48 -9.81
N MET A 141 -4.42 2.47 -9.30
CA MET A 141 -4.97 3.66 -8.65
C MET A 141 -4.14 4.86 -9.06
N ASP A 142 -4.79 6.00 -9.32
CA ASP A 142 -4.11 7.28 -9.43
C ASP A 142 -5.11 8.43 -9.18
N THR A 143 -4.62 9.61 -8.84
CA THR A 143 -5.42 10.80 -8.59
C THR A 143 -5.34 11.77 -9.76
N ASP A 144 -6.46 12.41 -10.07
CA ASP A 144 -6.47 13.49 -11.03
C ASP A 144 -6.04 14.83 -10.39
N VAL A 145 -5.89 15.86 -11.21
CA VAL A 145 -5.49 17.21 -10.77
C VAL A 145 -6.51 17.91 -9.86
N ASP A 146 -7.77 17.43 -9.84
CA ASP A 146 -8.84 17.95 -9.00
C ASP A 146 -8.91 17.21 -7.65
N GLY A 147 -8.03 16.23 -7.41
CA GLY A 147 -7.98 15.44 -6.17
C GLY A 147 -8.99 14.30 -6.14
N ILE A 148 -9.52 13.86 -7.29
CA ILE A 148 -10.38 12.69 -7.37
C ILE A 148 -9.51 11.45 -7.52
N LEU A 149 -9.59 10.54 -6.54
CA LEU A 149 -8.93 9.25 -6.59
C LEU A 149 -9.70 8.28 -7.49
N TYR A 150 -9.06 7.78 -8.54
CA TYR A 150 -9.58 6.75 -9.43
C TYR A 150 -8.90 5.42 -9.18
N ALA A 151 -9.64 4.34 -9.44
CA ALA A 151 -9.14 2.99 -9.37
C ALA A 151 -9.76 2.10 -10.46
N THR A 152 -9.04 1.04 -10.83
CA THR A 152 -9.55 0.00 -11.71
C THR A 152 -9.67 -1.32 -10.98
N GLY A 153 -10.67 -2.12 -11.35
CA GLY A 153 -10.95 -3.39 -10.69
C GLY A 153 -12.08 -4.14 -11.38
N VAL A 154 -12.64 -5.12 -10.66
CA VAL A 154 -13.64 -6.05 -11.21
C VAL A 154 -14.90 -6.04 -10.35
N GLN A 155 -16.06 -5.91 -11.01
CA GLN A 155 -17.37 -6.03 -10.36
C GLN A 155 -17.57 -7.49 -9.88
N PRO A 156 -17.89 -7.74 -8.60
CA PRO A 156 -17.98 -9.11 -8.05
C PRO A 156 -18.93 -10.05 -8.80
N ASP A 157 -20.10 -9.55 -9.21
CA ASP A 157 -21.15 -10.40 -9.78
C ASP A 157 -20.98 -10.64 -11.28
N THR A 158 -20.71 -9.58 -12.03
CA THR A 158 -20.64 -9.64 -13.50
C THR A 158 -19.24 -9.96 -14.01
N ARG A 159 -18.23 -9.86 -13.14
CA ARG A 159 -16.80 -9.90 -13.48
C ARG A 159 -16.40 -8.91 -14.57
N THR A 160 -17.14 -7.81 -14.66
CA THR A 160 -16.84 -6.73 -15.60
C THR A 160 -15.67 -5.91 -15.05
N SER A 161 -14.69 -5.61 -15.91
CA SER A 161 -13.64 -4.65 -15.57
C SER A 161 -14.23 -3.23 -15.56
N MET A 162 -13.96 -2.50 -14.49
CA MET A 162 -14.56 -1.22 -14.16
C MET A 162 -13.48 -0.16 -13.92
N LEU A 163 -13.77 1.07 -14.32
CA LEU A 163 -13.22 2.27 -13.70
C LEU A 163 -14.20 2.76 -12.63
N PHE A 164 -13.67 3.20 -11.49
CA PHE A 164 -14.46 3.74 -10.38
C PHE A 164 -13.66 4.80 -9.62
N THR A 165 -14.35 5.70 -8.93
CA THR A 165 -13.72 6.64 -7.98
C THR A 165 -13.70 6.03 -6.58
N VAL A 166 -12.82 6.50 -5.72
CA VAL A 166 -12.66 6.02 -4.34
C VAL A 166 -12.86 7.17 -3.37
N ASP A 167 -13.68 6.96 -2.35
CA ASP A 167 -13.72 7.82 -1.18
C ASP A 167 -12.46 7.56 -0.33
N PRO A 168 -11.52 8.50 -0.18
CA PRO A 168 -10.26 8.28 0.52
C PRO A 168 -10.44 8.04 2.03
N THR A 169 -11.54 8.49 2.63
CA THR A 169 -11.79 8.31 4.07
C THR A 169 -12.36 6.93 4.36
N SER A 170 -13.29 6.43 3.54
CA SER A 170 -13.95 5.12 3.77
C SER A 170 -13.38 3.98 2.93
N GLY A 171 -12.61 4.29 1.89
CA GLY A 171 -12.15 3.37 0.86
C GLY A 171 -13.26 2.83 -0.04
N VAL A 172 -14.51 3.31 0.06
CA VAL A 172 -15.64 2.82 -0.73
C VAL A 172 -15.53 3.30 -2.18
N GLY A 173 -15.65 2.37 -3.12
CA GLY A 173 -15.62 2.67 -4.54
C GLY A 173 -17.00 3.05 -5.11
N THR A 174 -17.05 4.05 -5.99
CA THR A 174 -18.24 4.43 -6.76
C THR A 174 -17.99 4.23 -8.26
N ALA A 175 -18.78 3.36 -8.89
CA ALA A 175 -18.60 3.02 -10.29
C ALA A 175 -18.71 4.24 -11.22
N VAL A 176 -17.71 4.44 -12.08
CA VAL A 176 -17.76 5.37 -13.22
C VAL A 176 -18.38 4.64 -14.41
N GLY A 177 -17.81 3.50 -14.79
CA GLY A 177 -18.36 2.71 -15.89
C GLY A 177 -17.49 1.52 -16.32
N PRO A 178 -18.04 0.63 -17.16
CA PRO A 178 -17.33 -0.54 -17.65
C PRO A 178 -16.25 -0.13 -18.66
N THR A 179 -15.09 -0.79 -18.56
CA THR A 179 -13.92 -0.43 -19.38
C THR A 179 -14.03 -0.87 -20.83
N GLY A 180 -14.88 -1.85 -21.13
CA GLY A 180 -15.05 -2.36 -22.50
C GLY A 180 -13.83 -3.14 -23.02
N LEU A 181 -12.89 -3.55 -22.15
CA LEU A 181 -11.67 -4.28 -22.55
C LEU A 181 -11.96 -5.54 -23.39
N ALA A 182 -13.10 -6.20 -23.14
CA ALA A 182 -13.50 -7.38 -23.91
C ALA A 182 -13.65 -7.08 -25.42
N ASP A 183 -14.11 -5.87 -25.78
CA ASP A 183 -14.25 -5.43 -27.17
C ASP A 183 -12.89 -5.20 -27.84
N LEU A 184 -11.85 -4.93 -27.04
CA LEU A 184 -10.46 -4.80 -27.45
C LEU A 184 -9.69 -6.13 -27.42
N GLY A 185 -10.35 -7.24 -27.06
CA GLY A 185 -9.71 -8.55 -26.89
C GLY A 185 -8.84 -8.66 -25.62
N MET A 186 -8.96 -7.70 -24.69
CA MET A 186 -8.21 -7.61 -23.44
C MET A 186 -9.08 -8.05 -22.27
N ARG A 187 -8.47 -8.27 -21.09
CA ARG A 187 -9.14 -8.84 -19.92
C ARG A 187 -8.89 -8.09 -18.61
N ALA A 188 -7.76 -7.42 -18.50
CA ALA A 188 -7.34 -6.76 -17.27
C ALA A 188 -6.63 -5.45 -17.57
N ILE A 189 -6.76 -4.51 -16.65
CA ILE A 189 -5.84 -3.39 -16.49
C ILE A 189 -4.86 -3.79 -15.39
N THR A 190 -3.57 -3.61 -15.60
CA THR A 190 -2.55 -3.96 -14.61
C THR A 190 -2.14 -2.78 -13.76
N ASP A 191 -2.20 -1.55 -14.30
CA ASP A 191 -1.98 -0.31 -13.57
C ASP A 191 -2.50 0.89 -14.39
N ILE A 192 -2.65 2.04 -13.75
CA ILE A 192 -3.09 3.31 -14.36
C ILE A 192 -2.22 4.48 -13.90
N SER A 193 -2.12 5.53 -14.71
CA SER A 193 -1.52 6.79 -14.24
C SER A 193 -2.01 8.00 -15.05
N PHE A 194 -2.28 9.12 -14.38
CA PHE A 194 -2.66 10.40 -14.95
C PHE A 194 -1.43 11.13 -15.50
N ARG A 195 -1.54 11.61 -16.74
CA ARG A 195 -0.52 12.48 -17.32
C ARG A 195 -0.64 13.89 -16.72
N PRO A 196 0.40 14.44 -16.08
CA PRO A 196 0.32 15.76 -15.45
C PRO A 196 0.04 16.91 -16.42
N ALA A 197 0.41 16.77 -17.70
CA ALA A 197 0.32 17.84 -18.69
C ALA A 197 -1.13 18.17 -19.10
N ASP A 198 -2.04 17.20 -19.10
CA ASP A 198 -3.42 17.38 -19.59
C ASP A 198 -4.46 16.47 -18.93
N ASN A 199 -4.10 15.82 -17.83
CA ASN A 199 -4.99 14.99 -17.02
C ASN A 199 -5.58 13.77 -17.78
N ALA A 200 -4.91 13.31 -18.84
CA ALA A 200 -5.30 12.09 -19.53
C ALA A 200 -4.92 10.86 -18.68
N LEU A 201 -5.89 9.98 -18.41
CA LEU A 201 -5.66 8.73 -17.68
C LEU A 201 -5.11 7.65 -18.61
N TYR A 202 -3.84 7.31 -18.44
CA TYR A 202 -3.20 6.19 -19.12
C TYR A 202 -3.38 4.90 -18.33
N ALA A 203 -3.32 3.78 -19.03
CA ALA A 203 -3.47 2.45 -18.46
C ALA A 203 -2.64 1.44 -19.24
N TYR A 204 -2.29 0.34 -18.57
CA TYR A 204 -1.65 -0.80 -19.19
C TYR A 204 -2.57 -2.01 -19.19
N PHE A 205 -2.78 -2.60 -20.36
CA PHE A 205 -3.78 -3.65 -20.59
C PHE A 205 -3.13 -5.02 -20.85
N GLY A 206 -3.76 -6.06 -20.31
CA GLY A 206 -3.42 -7.46 -20.56
C GLY A 206 -4.65 -8.34 -20.85
N PRO A 207 -4.50 -9.50 -21.52
CA PRO A 207 -3.32 -9.93 -22.26
C PRO A 207 -3.11 -9.07 -23.53
N GLY A 208 -1.87 -8.99 -24.00
CA GLY A 208 -1.51 -8.19 -25.19
C GLY A 208 -0.55 -7.04 -24.92
N ASP A 209 -0.20 -6.80 -23.64
CA ASP A 209 0.88 -5.91 -23.21
C ASP A 209 0.80 -4.56 -23.92
N THR A 210 -0.35 -3.89 -23.76
CA THR A 210 -0.76 -2.75 -24.58
C THR A 210 -0.95 -1.52 -23.72
N ALA A 211 -0.30 -0.42 -24.12
CA ALA A 211 -0.59 0.90 -23.57
C ALA A 211 -1.93 1.40 -24.11
N GLY A 212 -2.67 2.13 -23.29
CA GLY A 212 -3.91 2.77 -23.69
C GLY A 212 -4.33 3.86 -22.73
N THR A 213 -5.56 4.35 -22.91
CA THR A 213 -6.18 5.35 -22.05
C THR A 213 -7.55 4.90 -21.57
N LEU A 214 -8.01 5.50 -20.48
CA LEU A 214 -9.37 5.36 -19.95
C LEU A 214 -10.06 6.72 -19.98
N ASP A 215 -11.31 6.74 -20.47
CA ASP A 215 -12.16 7.92 -20.38
C ASP A 215 -12.75 8.03 -18.97
N VAL A 216 -12.41 9.09 -18.23
CA VAL A 216 -12.82 9.27 -16.82
C VAL A 216 -14.31 9.54 -16.63
N MET A 217 -15.06 9.86 -17.70
CA MET A 217 -16.50 10.11 -17.63
C MET A 217 -17.32 8.83 -17.85
N THR A 218 -16.79 7.88 -18.62
CA THR A 218 -17.51 6.68 -19.08
C THR A 218 -16.85 5.37 -18.67
N GLY A 219 -15.60 5.43 -18.23
CA GLY A 219 -14.73 4.29 -17.95
C GLY A 219 -14.10 3.64 -19.18
N ARG A 220 -14.46 4.03 -20.41
CA ARG A 220 -14.11 3.27 -21.62
C ARG A 220 -12.62 3.31 -21.94
N ALA A 221 -12.08 2.14 -22.26
CA ALA A 221 -10.71 1.96 -22.70
C ALA A 221 -10.52 2.25 -24.19
N THR A 222 -9.39 2.86 -24.52
CA THR A 222 -8.89 3.03 -25.89
C THR A 222 -7.46 2.51 -25.97
N ALA A 223 -7.20 1.55 -26.87
CA ALA A 223 -5.85 1.03 -27.08
C ALA A 223 -5.00 2.03 -27.90
N ILE A 224 -3.77 2.27 -27.47
CA ILE A 224 -2.76 3.02 -28.23
C ILE A 224 -1.92 2.05 -29.07
N GLY A 225 -1.30 1.06 -28.42
CA GLY A 225 -0.51 0.05 -29.13
C GLY A 225 0.32 -0.84 -28.19
N SER A 226 0.83 -1.94 -28.76
CA SER A 226 1.60 -2.91 -27.99
C SER A 226 2.96 -2.35 -27.58
N SER A 227 3.34 -2.61 -26.33
CA SER A 227 4.64 -2.25 -25.78
C SER A 227 5.78 -3.10 -26.32
N GLY A 228 5.47 -4.31 -26.81
CA GLY A 228 6.48 -5.30 -27.18
C GLY A 228 7.19 -5.95 -25.98
N VAL A 229 6.76 -5.66 -24.75
CA VAL A 229 7.32 -6.22 -23.51
C VAL A 229 6.33 -7.22 -22.93
N SER A 230 6.70 -8.50 -22.94
CA SER A 230 5.84 -9.57 -22.42
C SER A 230 6.14 -9.91 -20.97
N CYS A 231 5.11 -9.96 -20.11
CA CYS A 231 5.17 -10.41 -18.71
C CYS A 231 6.14 -9.59 -17.82
N CYS A 232 6.06 -9.60 -16.50
CA CYS A 232 4.92 -9.74 -15.58
C CYS A 232 5.03 -8.63 -14.51
N GLY A 233 3.99 -8.42 -13.70
CA GLY A 233 3.89 -7.18 -12.91
C GLY A 233 3.19 -6.15 -13.79
N ASN A 234 3.88 -5.07 -14.14
CA ASN A 234 3.45 -3.97 -15.01
C ASN A 234 2.88 -2.77 -14.24
N GLY A 235 3.69 -2.29 -13.28
CA GLY A 235 3.44 -0.97 -12.70
C GLY A 235 3.66 0.12 -13.74
N LEU A 236 2.94 1.23 -13.60
CA LEU A 236 2.89 2.34 -14.55
C LEU A 236 2.87 3.66 -13.77
N ALA A 237 3.74 4.60 -14.10
CA ALA A 237 3.73 5.91 -13.46
C ALA A 237 4.25 7.00 -14.39
N PHE A 238 3.59 8.16 -14.38
CA PHE A 238 4.14 9.38 -14.97
C PHE A 238 5.07 10.10 -14.00
N ASP A 239 6.22 10.58 -14.49
CA ASP A 239 6.96 11.62 -13.78
C ASP A 239 6.37 13.02 -14.03
N SER A 240 6.91 14.03 -13.34
CA SER A 240 6.50 15.43 -13.47
C SER A 240 6.76 16.04 -14.85
N ASP A 241 7.66 15.43 -15.64
CA ASP A 241 7.96 15.83 -17.02
C ASP A 241 7.08 15.10 -18.05
N ALA A 242 6.05 14.37 -17.58
CA ALA A 242 5.13 13.57 -18.37
C ALA A 242 5.80 12.42 -19.15
N THR A 243 6.89 11.86 -18.63
CA THR A 243 7.49 10.60 -19.08
C THR A 243 6.73 9.43 -18.48
N LEU A 244 6.22 8.52 -19.32
CA LEU A 244 5.48 7.34 -18.86
C LEU A 244 6.43 6.16 -18.60
N PHE A 245 6.70 5.88 -17.33
CA PHE A 245 7.50 4.74 -16.91
C PHE A 245 6.66 3.48 -16.75
N HIS A 246 7.24 2.35 -17.13
CA HIS A 246 6.68 1.01 -16.96
C HIS A 246 7.75 0.08 -16.38
N ALA A 247 7.38 -0.69 -15.36
CA ALA A 247 8.28 -1.68 -14.76
C ALA A 247 7.61 -3.05 -14.64
N ASN A 248 8.39 -4.09 -14.92
CA ASN A 248 7.95 -5.47 -14.83
C ASN A 248 8.86 -6.29 -13.90
N ASP A 249 9.05 -7.57 -14.19
CA ASP A 249 9.90 -8.51 -13.45
C ASP A 249 11.39 -8.43 -13.81
N ASN A 250 11.77 -7.60 -14.77
CA ASN A 250 13.13 -7.58 -15.31
C ASN A 250 13.67 -6.20 -15.70
N ALA A 251 12.83 -5.27 -16.13
CA ALA A 251 13.26 -4.02 -16.73
C ALA A 251 12.38 -2.84 -16.32
N LEU A 252 13.02 -1.67 -16.26
CA LEU A 252 12.37 -0.38 -16.31
C LEU A 252 12.39 0.09 -17.78
N ASN A 253 11.24 0.58 -18.24
CA ASN A 253 11.03 1.05 -19.60
C ASN A 253 10.35 2.42 -19.58
N VAL A 254 10.50 3.14 -20.69
CA VAL A 254 9.66 4.29 -21.03
C VAL A 254 8.74 3.87 -22.17
N LEU A 255 7.44 4.14 -22.03
CA LEU A 255 6.45 3.87 -23.07
C LEU A 255 6.24 5.10 -23.95
N ASP A 256 6.27 4.90 -25.27
CA ASP A 256 5.89 5.93 -26.23
C ASP A 256 4.38 6.14 -26.18
N GLN A 257 3.95 7.35 -25.80
CA GLN A 257 2.55 7.69 -25.60
C GLN A 257 1.71 7.74 -26.90
N SER A 258 2.34 7.70 -28.07
CA SER A 258 1.69 7.76 -29.38
C SER A 258 1.45 6.40 -30.03
N ASN A 259 2.28 5.40 -29.68
CA ASN A 259 2.22 4.07 -30.30
C ASN A 259 2.37 2.91 -29.29
N GLY A 260 2.62 3.20 -28.02
CA GLY A 260 2.71 2.25 -26.92
C GLY A 260 4.06 1.55 -26.77
N ALA A 261 4.97 1.66 -27.73
CA ALA A 261 6.22 0.90 -27.76
C ALA A 261 7.13 1.23 -26.56
N ALA A 262 7.69 0.18 -25.95
CA ALA A 262 8.60 0.33 -24.82
C ALA A 262 10.06 0.52 -25.28
N THR A 263 10.75 1.45 -24.64
CA THR A 263 12.21 1.57 -24.70
C THR A 263 12.79 1.26 -23.32
N ARG A 264 13.59 0.19 -23.22
CA ARG A 264 14.25 -0.17 -21.95
C ARG A 264 15.27 0.88 -21.55
N THR A 265 15.12 1.43 -20.34
CA THR A 265 16.04 2.40 -19.74
C THR A 265 17.02 1.74 -18.78
N ALA A 266 16.58 0.72 -18.03
CA ALA A 266 17.43 -0.03 -17.11
C ALA A 266 16.99 -1.49 -16.95
N LEU A 267 17.94 -2.34 -16.54
CA LEU A 267 17.61 -3.65 -15.97
C LEU A 267 17.34 -3.50 -14.49
N LEU A 268 16.30 -4.16 -13.99
CA LEU A 268 15.95 -4.10 -12.58
C LEU A 268 16.91 -4.95 -11.76
N ASN A 269 17.38 -4.39 -10.65
CA ASN A 269 18.20 -5.08 -9.66
C ASN A 269 17.42 -5.19 -8.35
N PHE A 270 16.91 -6.39 -8.07
CA PHE A 270 16.05 -6.66 -6.93
C PHE A 270 16.86 -7.10 -5.69
N PRO A 271 16.52 -6.59 -4.50
CA PRO A 271 17.17 -6.98 -3.25
C PRO A 271 16.60 -8.30 -2.71
N SER A 272 17.38 -8.99 -1.88
CA SER A 272 16.86 -10.09 -1.04
C SER A 272 15.75 -9.57 -0.11
N PRO A 273 14.64 -10.30 0.10
CA PRO A 273 14.38 -11.69 -0.32
C PRO A 273 13.74 -11.86 -1.70
N ALA A 274 13.55 -10.79 -2.46
CA ALA A 274 12.88 -10.77 -3.77
C ALA A 274 13.80 -11.30 -4.89
N VAL A 275 14.16 -12.59 -4.82
CA VAL A 275 15.14 -13.23 -5.72
C VAL A 275 14.54 -14.29 -6.64
N TYR A 276 13.26 -14.64 -6.49
CA TYR A 276 12.60 -15.70 -7.24
C TYR A 276 11.47 -15.16 -8.12
N ASN A 277 11.79 -14.67 -9.33
CA ASN A 277 10.81 -14.03 -10.22
C ASN A 277 10.07 -12.84 -9.56
N PRO A 278 10.83 -11.88 -8.98
CA PRO A 278 10.26 -10.69 -8.35
C PRO A 278 9.56 -9.81 -9.38
N ARG A 279 8.57 -9.02 -8.94
CA ARG A 279 7.75 -8.21 -9.87
C ARG A 279 7.43 -6.87 -9.25
N ILE A 280 7.52 -5.83 -10.07
CA ILE A 280 6.91 -4.53 -9.76
C ILE A 280 5.47 -4.55 -10.25
N ASN A 281 4.52 -4.49 -9.32
CA ASN A 281 3.09 -4.59 -9.62
C ASN A 281 2.46 -3.21 -9.85
N ALA A 282 2.86 -2.22 -9.07
CA ALA A 282 2.38 -0.85 -9.16
C ALA A 282 3.48 0.13 -8.83
N MET A 283 3.36 1.36 -9.31
CA MET A 283 4.31 2.43 -9.03
C MET A 283 3.61 3.77 -8.92
N ASP A 284 4.18 4.68 -8.14
CA ASP A 284 3.82 6.09 -8.19
C ASP A 284 4.97 6.98 -7.73
N PHE A 285 5.06 8.19 -8.28
CA PHE A 285 6.07 9.16 -7.90
C PHE A 285 5.59 9.97 -6.69
N HIS A 286 6.45 10.07 -5.68
CA HIS A 286 6.23 11.05 -4.62
C HIS A 286 6.24 12.46 -5.23
N PRO A 287 5.15 13.24 -5.11
CA PRO A 287 4.96 14.47 -5.89
C PRO A 287 6.00 15.56 -5.62
N GLU A 288 6.50 15.64 -4.38
CA GLU A 288 7.50 16.65 -4.01
C GLU A 288 8.96 16.24 -4.28
N THR A 289 9.32 14.97 -4.01
CA THR A 289 10.71 14.51 -4.08
C THR A 289 11.08 13.90 -5.44
N GLY A 290 10.10 13.52 -6.24
CA GLY A 290 10.31 12.76 -7.48
C GLY A 290 10.84 11.34 -7.24
N THR A 291 10.75 10.82 -6.01
CA THR A 291 11.14 9.44 -5.71
C THR A 291 10.06 8.48 -6.20
N LEU A 292 10.43 7.50 -7.02
CA LEU A 292 9.50 6.47 -7.48
C LEU A 292 9.32 5.39 -6.42
N PHE A 293 8.12 5.31 -5.86
CA PHE A 293 7.69 4.23 -4.97
C PHE A 293 7.04 3.11 -5.76
N THR A 294 7.18 1.88 -5.28
CA THR A 294 6.78 0.68 -6.00
C THR A 294 6.24 -0.39 -5.05
N SER A 295 5.23 -1.13 -5.49
CA SER A 295 4.81 -2.38 -4.88
C SER A 295 5.65 -3.51 -5.46
N LEU A 296 6.48 -4.12 -4.62
CA LEU A 296 7.34 -5.23 -4.99
C LEU A 296 6.77 -6.55 -4.46
N ASN A 297 6.46 -7.48 -5.36
CA ASN A 297 6.22 -8.88 -5.03
C ASN A 297 7.55 -9.66 -5.04
N ASP A 298 7.82 -10.47 -4.01
CA ASP A 298 9.06 -11.25 -3.91
C ASP A 298 9.12 -12.46 -4.87
N GLY A 299 8.00 -12.78 -5.52
CA GLY A 299 7.83 -13.86 -6.48
C GLY A 299 7.79 -15.26 -5.84
N ASN A 300 7.75 -15.37 -4.51
CA ASN A 300 7.62 -16.65 -3.83
C ASN A 300 6.28 -17.31 -4.16
N THR A 301 6.31 -18.51 -4.75
CA THR A 301 5.10 -19.17 -5.25
C THR A 301 4.28 -19.85 -4.15
N ARG A 302 4.83 -20.05 -2.95
CA ARG A 302 4.13 -20.72 -1.84
C ARG A 302 3.49 -19.72 -0.89
N PHE A 303 4.23 -18.67 -0.55
CA PHE A 303 3.78 -17.59 0.34
C PHE A 303 4.33 -16.25 -0.17
N PRO A 304 3.77 -15.71 -1.27
CA PRO A 304 4.25 -14.45 -1.83
C PRO A 304 4.14 -13.35 -0.78
N LYS A 305 5.21 -12.58 -0.66
CA LYS A 305 5.27 -11.39 0.19
C LYS A 305 5.39 -10.15 -0.67
N ASN A 306 4.75 -9.09 -0.20
CA ASN A 306 4.85 -7.79 -0.82
C ASN A 306 5.61 -6.83 0.10
N TYR A 307 6.30 -5.91 -0.55
CA TYR A 307 7.14 -4.90 0.08
C TYR A 307 6.84 -3.57 -0.56
N LEU A 308 6.87 -2.51 0.25
CA LEU A 308 7.07 -1.18 -0.28
C LEU A 308 8.55 -1.02 -0.60
N ALA A 309 8.87 -0.48 -1.77
CA ALA A 309 10.23 -0.26 -2.22
C ALA A 309 10.34 1.01 -3.06
N THR A 310 11.53 1.59 -3.13
CA THR A 310 11.84 2.67 -4.08
C THR A 310 12.59 2.12 -5.29
N LEU A 311 12.39 2.72 -6.47
CA LEU A 311 13.08 2.37 -7.71
C LEU A 311 13.88 3.56 -8.25
N ASP A 312 15.19 3.40 -8.36
CA ASP A 312 16.05 4.38 -9.01
C ASP A 312 15.91 4.29 -10.54
N ILE A 313 15.35 5.34 -11.16
CA ILE A 313 15.03 5.36 -12.58
C ILE A 313 16.25 5.36 -13.52
N ASN A 314 17.43 5.71 -13.02
CA ASN A 314 18.66 5.80 -13.81
C ASN A 314 19.43 4.47 -13.80
N THR A 315 19.37 3.75 -12.68
CA THR A 315 20.16 2.54 -12.46
C THR A 315 19.34 1.26 -12.46
N GLY A 316 18.01 1.35 -12.31
CA GLY A 316 17.12 0.20 -12.13
C GLY A 316 17.22 -0.46 -10.75
N ARG A 317 17.89 0.19 -9.79
CA ARG A 317 18.06 -0.37 -8.45
C ARG A 317 16.76 -0.27 -7.65
N VAL A 318 16.27 -1.42 -7.21
CA VAL A 318 15.14 -1.51 -6.26
C VAL A 318 15.70 -1.55 -4.83
N THR A 319 15.15 -0.74 -3.93
CA THR A 319 15.55 -0.67 -2.52
C THR A 319 14.33 -0.86 -1.63
N LEU A 320 14.35 -1.85 -0.73
CA LEU A 320 13.25 -2.08 0.19
C LEU A 320 13.11 -0.91 1.17
N VAL A 321 11.87 -0.45 1.34
CA VAL A 321 11.46 0.38 2.47
C VAL A 321 11.11 -0.56 3.63
N GLY A 322 10.18 -1.49 3.38
CA GLY A 322 9.81 -2.49 4.38
C GLY A 322 8.71 -3.44 3.90
N ARG A 323 8.40 -4.43 4.75
CA ARG A 323 7.33 -5.39 4.47
C ARG A 323 5.99 -4.68 4.61
N THR A 324 5.08 -4.96 3.68
CA THR A 324 3.70 -4.45 3.70
C THR A 324 2.68 -5.59 3.64
N VAL A 325 1.45 -5.30 3.22
CA VAL A 325 0.35 -6.26 3.08
C VAL A 325 0.57 -7.18 1.89
N ASP A 326 0.48 -8.51 2.10
CA ASP A 326 0.58 -9.42 0.95
C ASP A 326 -0.62 -9.24 0.02
N GLY A 327 -0.36 -9.25 -1.29
CA GLY A 327 -1.33 -8.96 -2.34
C GLY A 327 -1.42 -7.49 -2.72
N LEU A 328 -0.53 -6.61 -2.21
CA LEU A 328 -0.46 -5.21 -2.64
C LEU A 328 -0.23 -5.12 -4.16
N ASP A 329 -1.15 -4.49 -4.87
CA ASP A 329 -1.20 -4.50 -6.33
C ASP A 329 -1.46 -3.12 -6.95
N ALA A 330 -1.78 -2.11 -6.13
CA ALA A 330 -1.88 -0.71 -6.57
C ALA A 330 -1.29 0.23 -5.50
N LEU A 331 -0.75 1.36 -5.92
CA LEU A 331 -0.18 2.42 -5.09
C LEU A 331 -0.56 3.79 -5.65
N VAL A 332 -0.75 4.78 -4.79
CA VAL A 332 -0.97 6.18 -5.19
C VAL A 332 -0.59 7.13 -4.05
N TRP A 333 0.11 8.20 -4.37
CA TRP A 333 0.29 9.35 -3.51
C TRP A 333 -0.90 10.29 -3.67
N PHE A 334 -1.64 10.51 -2.60
CA PHE A 334 -2.85 11.32 -2.58
C PHE A 334 -2.63 12.61 -1.81
N PRO A 335 -2.64 13.78 -2.49
CA PRO A 335 -2.62 15.08 -1.82
C PRO A 335 -3.94 15.30 -1.08
N VAL A 336 -3.87 15.56 0.22
CA VAL A 336 -5.04 15.89 1.02
C VAL A 336 -5.34 17.37 0.84
N GLN A 337 -6.48 17.69 0.22
CA GLN A 337 -6.97 19.06 0.15
C GLN A 337 -7.84 19.34 1.38
N LEU A 338 -7.39 20.23 2.25
CA LEU A 338 -8.24 20.75 3.32
C LEU A 338 -9.36 21.58 2.70
N ALA A 339 -10.60 21.31 3.10
CA ALA A 339 -11.71 22.19 2.76
C ALA A 339 -11.39 23.60 3.32
N PRO A 340 -11.57 24.68 2.52
CA PRO A 340 -11.18 26.04 2.89
C PRO A 340 -11.98 26.64 4.05
#